data_AF-A0A7L3YAS7-F1
#
_entry.id   AF-A0A7L3YAS7-F1
#
_cell.length_a   1.000
_cell.length_b   1.000
_cell.length_c   1.000
_cell.angle_alpha   90.00
_cell.angle_beta   90.00
_cell.angle_gamma   90.00
#
_symmetry.space_group_name_H-M   'P 1'
#
loop_
_entity.id
_entity.type
_entity.pdbx_description
1 polymer ?
#
loop_
_entity_poly.entity_id
_entity_poly.type
_entity_poly.pdbx_seq_one_letter_code
_entity_poly.pdbx_strand_id
1 'polypeptide(L)'
;MDQEVDEVARVLLQKMGDSSEFIQKAANRSLGIMVGSVTPARAMTALMASGVQHRNVLVRKCAAEHLLTAMEQIGAEKLLSGTRDSTELLVRTLVKLAQDSHQETR
;
A
#
# COMPACT_ATOMS: atom_id res chain seq x y z
N MET A 1 16.74 6.00 6.21
CA MET A 1 15.30 5.93 6.57
C MET A 1 14.41 5.79 5.35
N ASP A 2 14.36 6.74 4.42
CA ASP A 2 13.37 6.63 3.32
C ASP A 2 13.54 5.39 2.45
N GLN A 3 14.75 5.09 1.98
CA GLN A 3 15.00 3.91 1.16
C GLN A 3 14.74 2.58 1.90
N GLU A 4 14.93 2.57 3.22
CA GLU A 4 14.68 1.39 4.06
C GLU A 4 13.18 1.08 4.13
N VAL A 5 12.32 2.10 4.19
CA VAL A 5 10.85 1.92 4.18
C VAL A 5 10.39 1.31 2.86
N ASP A 6 10.93 1.78 1.72
CA ASP A 6 10.59 1.22 0.41
C ASP A 6 11.02 -0.25 0.31
N GLU A 7 12.22 -0.56 0.79
CA GLU A 7 12.74 -1.93 0.77
C GLU A 7 11.92 -2.86 1.68
N VAL A 8 11.61 -2.43 2.90
CA VAL A 8 10.81 -3.21 3.84
C VAL A 8 9.40 -3.44 3.30
N ALA A 9 8.73 -2.39 2.79
CA ALA A 9 7.41 -2.51 2.19
C ALA A 9 7.43 -3.51 1.02
N ARG A 10 8.41 -3.39 0.13
CA ARG A 10 8.58 -4.29 -1.01
C ARG A 10 8.77 -5.74 -0.59
N VAL A 11 9.68 -6.01 0.35
CA VAL A 11 9.97 -7.38 0.82
C VAL A 11 8.76 -8.00 1.50
N LEU A 12 8.08 -7.26 2.38
CA LEU A 12 6.90 -7.77 3.09
C LEU A 12 5.72 -8.00 2.13
N LEU A 13 5.48 -7.09 1.18
CA LEU A 13 4.46 -7.27 0.16
C LEU A 13 4.74 -8.49 -0.72
N GLN A 14 6.00 -8.76 -1.10
CA GLN A 14 6.35 -9.97 -1.85
C GLN A 14 6.00 -11.25 -1.06
N LYS A 15 6.13 -11.23 0.27
CA LYS A 15 5.77 -12.38 1.13
C LYS A 15 4.27 -12.65 1.20
N MET A 16 3.42 -11.73 0.79
CA MET A 16 1.98 -12.00 0.59
C MET A 16 1.72 -12.99 -0.56
N GLY A 17 2.69 -13.18 -1.46
CA GLY A 17 2.61 -14.18 -2.53
C GLY A 17 3.10 -15.57 -2.17
N ASP A 18 3.50 -15.82 -0.92
CA ASP A 18 3.96 -17.13 -0.45
C ASP A 18 2.80 -18.14 -0.40
N SER A 19 3.08 -19.43 -0.54
CA SER A 19 2.07 -20.49 -0.38
C SER A 19 1.64 -20.73 1.07
N SER A 20 2.48 -20.34 2.04
CA SER A 20 2.21 -20.54 3.46
C SER A 20 1.36 -19.40 4.03
N GLU A 21 0.15 -19.73 4.48
CA GLU A 21 -0.74 -18.77 5.16
C GLU A 21 -0.09 -18.18 6.43
N PHE A 22 0.77 -18.95 7.11
CA PHE A 22 1.52 -18.45 8.26
C PHE A 22 2.47 -17.31 7.86
N ILE A 23 3.19 -17.47 6.74
CA ILE A 23 4.10 -16.45 6.22
C ILE A 23 3.30 -15.23 5.75
N GLN A 24 2.18 -15.44 5.03
CA GLN A 24 1.31 -14.35 4.61
C GLN A 24 0.80 -13.53 5.81
N LYS A 25 0.30 -14.19 6.87
CA LYS A 25 -0.19 -13.51 8.08
C LYS A 25 0.91 -12.74 8.80
N ALA A 26 2.10 -13.35 8.93
CA ALA A 26 3.25 -12.69 9.54
C ALA A 26 3.67 -11.46 8.74
N ALA A 27 3.76 -11.57 7.42
CA ALA A 27 4.09 -10.46 6.52
C ALA A 27 3.08 -9.33 6.61
N ASN A 28 1.77 -9.65 6.57
CA ASN A 28 0.69 -8.67 6.70
C ASN A 28 0.79 -7.88 8.02
N ARG A 29 1.00 -8.60 9.14
CA ARG A 29 1.15 -7.99 10.46
C ARG A 29 2.39 -7.11 10.54
N SER A 30 3.53 -7.58 10.05
CA SER A 30 4.78 -6.81 10.00
C SER A 30 4.64 -5.56 9.15
N LEU A 31 3.91 -5.63 8.04
CA LEU A 31 3.65 -4.49 7.17
C LEU A 31 2.80 -3.44 7.90
N GLY A 32 1.74 -3.87 8.61
CA GLY A 32 0.94 -2.96 9.43
C GLY A 32 1.75 -2.25 10.52
N ILE A 33 2.69 -2.95 11.17
CA ILE A 33 3.60 -2.34 12.16
C ILE A 33 4.51 -1.30 11.48
N MET A 34 5.07 -1.63 10.32
CA MET A 34 5.90 -0.70 9.55
C MET A 34 5.12 0.56 9.17
N VAL A 35 3.88 0.42 8.67
CA VAL A 35 3.00 1.55 8.34
C VAL A 35 2.77 2.44 9.56
N GLY A 36 2.54 1.85 10.74
CA GLY A 36 2.35 2.60 11.99
C GLY A 36 3.61 3.23 12.58
N SER A 37 4.80 2.84 12.13
CA SER A 37 6.08 3.34 12.64
C SER A 37 6.64 4.56 11.89
N VAL A 38 6.05 4.93 10.76
CA VAL A 38 6.50 6.04 9.90
C VAL A 38 5.37 7.04 9.68
N THR A 39 5.65 8.16 9.01
CA THR A 39 4.58 9.11 8.69
C THR A 39 3.59 8.49 7.70
N PRO A 40 2.28 8.78 7.80
CA PRO A 40 1.29 8.21 6.88
C PRO A 40 1.58 8.50 5.40
N ALA A 41 2.07 9.70 5.09
CA ALA A 41 2.48 10.07 3.73
C ALA A 41 3.66 9.23 3.22
N ARG A 42 4.62 8.88 4.09
CA ARG A 42 5.75 8.05 3.72
C ARG A 42 5.34 6.61 3.46
N ALA A 43 4.51 6.05 4.34
CA ALA A 43 3.93 4.71 4.17
C ALA A 43 3.13 4.61 2.88
N MET A 44 2.24 5.58 2.61
CA MET A 44 1.44 5.66 1.38
C MET A 44 2.34 5.60 0.14
N THR A 45 3.38 6.44 0.09
CA THR A 45 4.30 6.50 -1.06
C THR A 45 4.98 5.14 -1.31
N ALA A 46 5.46 4.48 -0.25
CA ALA A 46 6.13 3.17 -0.37
C ALA A 46 5.18 2.06 -0.85
N LEU A 47 3.94 2.04 -0.34
CA LEU A 47 2.91 1.08 -0.72
C LEU A 47 2.43 1.28 -2.17
N MET A 48 2.23 2.53 -2.60
CA MET A 48 1.85 2.86 -3.99
C MET A 48 2.92 2.39 -4.99
N ALA A 49 4.21 2.54 -4.63
CA ALA A 49 5.32 2.17 -5.49
C ALA A 49 5.47 0.65 -5.69
N SER A 50 5.13 -0.16 -4.69
CA SER A 50 5.47 -1.60 -4.67
C SER A 50 4.26 -2.55 -4.74
N GLY A 51 3.09 -2.14 -4.25
CA GLY A 51 1.95 -3.04 -4.06
C GLY A 51 0.90 -3.02 -5.16
N VAL A 52 0.48 -1.82 -5.58
CA VAL A 52 -0.70 -1.63 -6.45
C VAL A 52 -0.54 -2.24 -7.84
N GLN A 53 0.70 -2.25 -8.37
CA GLN A 53 0.97 -2.76 -9.72
C GLN A 53 1.34 -4.24 -9.75
N HIS A 54 1.31 -4.93 -8.62
CA HIS A 54 1.80 -6.30 -8.52
C HIS A 54 0.87 -7.32 -9.23
N ARG A 55 1.44 -8.36 -9.85
CA ARG A 55 0.66 -9.37 -10.59
C ARG A 55 -0.17 -10.28 -9.69
N ASN A 56 0.34 -10.58 -8.49
CA ASN A 56 -0.34 -11.41 -7.50
C ASN A 56 -1.45 -10.61 -6.78
N VAL A 57 -2.66 -11.19 -6.76
CA VAL A 57 -3.87 -10.61 -6.16
C VAL A 57 -3.72 -10.36 -4.65
N LEU A 58 -3.13 -11.29 -3.90
CA LEU A 58 -2.98 -11.17 -2.45
C LEU A 58 -2.08 -9.99 -2.07
N VAL A 59 -1.06 -9.73 -2.90
CA VAL A 59 -0.18 -8.57 -2.75
C VAL A 59 -0.96 -7.27 -2.96
N ARG A 60 -1.79 -7.21 -4.02
CA ARG A 60 -2.61 -6.02 -4.31
C ARG A 60 -3.67 -5.76 -3.24
N LYS A 61 -4.36 -6.81 -2.78
CA LYS A 61 -5.30 -6.74 -1.65
C LYS A 61 -4.63 -6.17 -0.40
N CYS A 62 -3.52 -6.77 0.02
CA CYS A 62 -2.79 -6.33 1.21
C CYS A 62 -2.32 -4.87 1.07
N ALA A 63 -1.79 -4.49 -0.10
CA ALA A 63 -1.41 -3.11 -0.36
C ALA A 63 -2.59 -2.15 -0.26
N ALA A 64 -3.76 -2.52 -0.79
CA ALA A 64 -4.98 -1.71 -0.72
C ALA A 64 -5.46 -1.51 0.73
N GLU A 65 -5.47 -2.56 1.55
CA GLU A 65 -5.85 -2.50 2.98
C GLU A 65 -4.96 -1.52 3.77
N HIS A 66 -3.64 -1.61 3.58
CA HIS A 66 -2.70 -0.73 4.28
C HIS A 66 -2.69 0.69 3.70
N LEU A 67 -2.92 0.85 2.39
CA LEU A 67 -3.10 2.15 1.76
C LEU A 67 -4.31 2.87 2.32
N LEU A 68 -5.46 2.18 2.45
CA LEU A 68 -6.66 2.74 3.06
C LEU A 68 -6.35 3.28 4.47
N THR A 69 -5.69 2.47 5.30
CA THR A 69 -5.30 2.87 6.66
C THR A 69 -4.43 4.15 6.66
N ALA A 70 -3.41 4.21 5.81
CA ALA A 70 -2.54 5.38 5.72
C ALA A 70 -3.29 6.62 5.20
N MET A 71 -4.20 6.45 4.24
CA MET A 71 -4.98 7.52 3.63
C MET A 71 -6.04 8.09 4.58
N GLU A 72 -6.70 7.25 5.37
CA GLU A 72 -7.62 7.67 6.43
C GLU A 72 -6.91 8.53 7.48
N GLN A 73 -5.67 8.18 7.84
CA GLN A 73 -4.86 8.96 8.77
C GLN A 73 -4.41 10.32 8.20
N ILE A 74 -4.19 10.42 6.89
CA ILE A 74 -3.88 11.70 6.24
C ILE A 74 -5.13 12.58 6.17
N GLY A 75 -6.27 11.99 5.81
CA GLY A 75 -7.54 12.67 5.58
C GLY A 75 -7.64 13.25 4.15
N ALA A 76 -8.87 13.27 3.63
CA ALA A 76 -9.15 13.64 2.23
C ALA A 76 -8.65 15.05 1.85
N GLU A 77 -8.81 16.03 2.73
CA GLU A 77 -8.37 17.41 2.47
C GLU A 77 -6.86 17.48 2.24
N LYS A 78 -6.07 16.81 3.08
CA LYS A 78 -4.60 16.79 2.97
C LYS A 78 -4.11 15.92 1.81
N LEU A 79 -4.85 14.87 1.46
CA LEU A 79 -4.55 14.06 0.27
C LEU A 79 -4.68 14.88 -1.02
N LEU A 80 -5.61 15.83 -1.05
CA LEU A 80 -5.91 16.64 -2.24
C LEU A 80 -5.20 18.00 -2.25
N SER A 81 -4.54 18.40 -1.16
CA SER A 81 -3.80 19.67 -1.06
C SER A 81 -2.37 19.60 -1.62
N GLY A 82 -1.96 18.47 -2.18
CA GLY A 82 -0.65 18.28 -2.80
C GLY A 82 -0.46 19.00 -4.14
N THR A 83 0.68 18.77 -4.78
CA THR A 83 0.91 19.24 -6.15
C THR A 83 -0.02 18.53 -7.13
N ARG A 84 -0.33 19.16 -8.26
CA ARG A 84 -1.14 18.56 -9.33
C ARG A 84 -0.66 17.15 -9.70
N ASP A 85 0.65 16.96 -9.86
CA ASP A 85 1.24 15.68 -10.24
C ASP A 85 1.04 14.62 -9.15
N SER A 86 1.18 14.99 -7.88
CA SER A 86 0.95 14.08 -6.75
C SER A 86 -0.52 13.65 -6.65
N THR A 87 -1.44 14.59 -6.82
CA THR A 87 -2.88 14.32 -6.83
C THR A 87 -3.26 13.45 -8.03
N GLU A 88 -2.69 13.70 -9.21
CA GLU A 88 -2.93 12.87 -10.39
C GLU A 88 -2.44 11.44 -10.20
N LEU A 89 -1.25 11.24 -9.63
CA LEU A 89 -0.72 9.92 -9.31
C LEU A 89 -1.62 9.17 -8.30
N LEU A 90 -2.11 9.89 -7.28
CA LEU A 90 -3.05 9.34 -6.30
C LEU A 90 -4.34 8.88 -6.98
N VAL A 91 -4.97 9.75 -7.79
CA VAL A 91 -6.21 9.43 -8.51
C VAL A 91 -6.01 8.23 -9.43
N ARG A 92 -4.92 8.19 -10.22
CA ARG A 92 -4.60 7.04 -11.09
C ARG A 92 -4.48 5.74 -10.30
N THR A 93 -3.88 5.80 -9.13
CA THR A 93 -3.69 4.66 -8.23
C THR A 93 -5.03 4.16 -7.68
N LEU A 94 -5.87 5.07 -7.19
CA LEU A 94 -7.21 4.76 -6.67
C LEU A 94 -8.14 4.19 -7.74
N VAL A 95 -8.16 4.79 -8.94
CA VAL A 95 -8.93 4.28 -10.08
C VAL A 95 -8.51 2.85 -10.43
N LYS A 96 -7.20 2.56 -10.40
CA LYS A 96 -6.71 1.21 -10.66
C LYS A 96 -7.17 0.19 -9.62
N LEU A 97 -7.15 0.55 -8.33
CA LEU A 97 -7.65 -0.32 -7.26
C LEU A 97 -9.17 -0.52 -7.37
N ALA A 98 -9.93 0.55 -7.62
CA ALA A 98 -11.37 0.47 -7.82
C ALA A 98 -11.78 -0.38 -9.03
N GLN A 99 -10.88 -0.52 -10.02
CA GLN A 99 -11.07 -1.36 -11.21
C GLN A 99 -10.36 -2.73 -11.10
N ASP A 100 -9.85 -3.10 -9.92
CA ASP A 100 -9.12 -4.36 -9.77
C ASP A 100 -10.01 -5.55 -10.15
N SER A 101 -9.41 -6.56 -10.80
CA SER A 101 -10.08 -7.83 -11.09
C SER A 101 -10.65 -8.52 -9.84
N HIS A 102 -10.02 -8.35 -8.68
CA HIS A 102 -10.41 -9.04 -7.44
C HIS A 102 -11.35 -8.19 -6.59
N GLN A 103 -12.48 -8.76 -6.18
CA GLN A 103 -13.52 -8.01 -5.48
C GLN A 103 -13.08 -7.45 -4.13
N GLU A 104 -12.26 -8.16 -3.36
CA GLU A 104 -11.81 -7.64 -2.06
C GLU A 104 -10.74 -6.54 -2.19
N THR A 105 -10.18 -6.35 -3.39
CA THR A 105 -9.22 -5.26 -3.65
C THR A 105 -9.94 -3.99 -4.12
N ARG A 106 -11.10 -4.16 -4.76
CA ARG A 106 -11.98 -3.05 -5.17
C ARG A 106 -12.72 -2.48 -3.97
#